data_AF-A0A3C7W5Q8-F1
#
_entry.id   AF-A0A3C7W5Q8-F1
#
_cell.length_a   1.000
_cell.length_b   1.000
_cell.length_c   1.000
_cell.angle_alpha   90.00
_cell.angle_beta   90.00
_cell.angle_gamma   90.00
#
_symmetry.space_group_name_H-M   'P 1'
#
loop_
_entity.id
_entity.type
_entity.pdbx_description
1 polymer ?
#
loop_
_entity_poly.entity_id
_entity_poly.type
_entity_poly.pdbx_seq_one_letter_code
_entity_poly.pdbx_strand_id
1 'polypeptide(L)'
;RKLRESSPLGRILAAGLANAHHGREVMKDSIEEAAAHVVHELERYLNTLGTIAAIAPLLGLLGTVVGMIKVFSEIMVQGTGNASALAGGISEALITTAAGLSVAIPALAMHRFFTGRVDEIVVGLEQESIRFVDALHARESGEKTP
;
A
#
# COMPACT_ATOMS: atom_id res chain seq x y z
N ARG A 1 9.43 25.17 13.94
CA ARG A 1 9.22 23.91 14.69
C ARG A 1 7.78 23.39 14.59
N LYS A 2 6.74 24.19 14.88
CA LYS A 2 5.31 23.75 14.83
C LYS A 2 4.80 23.25 13.46
N LEU A 3 5.31 23.76 12.33
CA LEU A 3 4.88 23.32 10.98
C LEU A 3 5.28 21.87 10.63
N ARG A 4 6.39 21.36 11.18
CA ARG A 4 6.88 19.99 10.90
C ARG A 4 6.03 18.89 11.54
N GLU A 5 5.31 19.21 12.61
CA GLU A 5 4.58 18.22 13.43
C GLU A 5 3.09 18.12 13.07
N SER A 6 2.56 19.04 12.27
CA SER A 6 1.11 19.18 12.07
C SER A 6 0.54 18.45 10.84
N SER A 7 1.34 18.20 9.80
CA SER A 7 0.83 17.53 8.59
C SER A 7 1.96 17.03 7.66
N PRO A 8 1.69 16.03 6.80
CA PRO A 8 2.58 15.61 5.72
C PRO A 8 3.08 16.79 4.86
N LEU A 9 2.16 17.69 4.49
CA LEU A 9 2.48 18.93 3.77
C LEU A 9 3.41 19.84 4.56
N GLY A 10 3.17 20.00 5.86
CA GLY A 10 4.01 20.85 6.73
C GLY A 10 5.46 20.36 6.85
N ARG A 11 5.69 19.04 6.79
CA ARG A 11 7.06 18.47 6.71
C ARG A 11 7.76 18.85 5.42
N ILE A 12 7.07 18.73 4.28
CA ILE A 12 7.60 19.03 2.94
C ILE A 12 7.88 20.54 2.80
N LEU A 13 6.91 21.39 3.13
CA LEU A 13 7.06 22.84 3.04
C LEU A 13 8.15 23.37 3.98
N ALA A 14 8.31 22.77 5.17
CA ALA A 14 9.39 23.15 6.09
C ALA A 14 10.79 22.80 5.54
N ALA A 15 10.92 21.70 4.79
CA ALA A 15 12.17 21.36 4.11
C ALA A 15 12.49 22.37 3.00
N GLY A 16 11.48 22.74 2.19
CA GLY A 16 11.63 23.81 1.20
C GLY A 16 12.01 25.16 1.81
N LEU A 17 11.31 25.57 2.89
CA LEU A 17 11.59 26.85 3.56
C LEU A 17 13.00 26.91 4.15
N ALA A 18 13.49 25.80 4.72
CA ALA A 18 14.84 25.74 5.29
C ALA A 18 15.94 25.96 4.23
N ASN A 19 15.65 25.64 2.97
CA ASN A 19 16.57 25.79 1.85
C ASN A 19 16.19 26.92 0.88
N ALA A 20 15.21 27.75 1.21
CA ALA A 20 14.73 28.85 0.35
C ALA A 20 15.85 29.85 -0.01
N HIS A 21 16.80 30.08 0.89
CA HIS A 21 17.92 31.01 0.65
C HIS A 21 19.00 30.48 -0.31
N HIS A 22 18.99 29.20 -0.66
CA HIS A 22 19.97 28.57 -1.54
C HIS A 22 19.53 28.59 -3.03
N GLY A 23 18.41 29.23 -3.34
CA GLY A 23 17.85 29.35 -4.68
C GLY A 23 16.82 28.28 -5.02
N ARG A 24 16.07 28.52 -6.11
CA ARG A 24 14.89 27.75 -6.51
C ARG A 24 15.14 26.26 -6.70
N GLU A 25 16.25 25.90 -7.34
CA GLU A 25 16.56 24.50 -7.63
C GLU A 25 16.86 23.72 -6.35
N VAL A 26 17.72 24.25 -5.47
CA VAL A 26 18.04 23.60 -4.17
C VAL A 26 16.80 23.44 -3.30
N MET A 27 15.91 24.44 -3.32
CA MET A 27 14.62 24.37 -2.63
C MET A 27 13.71 23.27 -3.21
N LYS A 28 13.63 23.15 -4.54
CA LYS A 28 12.84 22.12 -5.23
C LYS A 28 13.36 20.72 -4.92
N ASP A 29 14.67 20.51 -4.98
CA ASP A 29 15.32 19.24 -4.65
C ASP A 29 15.00 18.83 -3.20
N SER A 30 15.07 19.78 -2.26
CA SER A 30 14.76 19.54 -0.84
C SER A 30 13.29 19.18 -0.60
N ILE A 31 12.39 19.76 -1.38
CA ILE A 31 10.95 19.45 -1.35
C ILE A 31 10.72 18.04 -1.90
N GLU A 32 11.34 17.68 -3.02
CA GLU A 32 11.21 16.38 -3.65
C GLU A 32 11.73 15.25 -2.73
N GLU A 33 12.88 15.45 -2.09
CA GLU A 33 13.43 14.48 -1.13
C GLU A 33 12.51 14.28 0.08
N ALA A 34 11.99 15.38 0.65
CA ALA A 34 11.05 15.31 1.76
C ALA A 34 9.70 14.67 1.35
N ALA A 35 9.23 14.95 0.14
CA ALA A 35 8.02 14.36 -0.42
C ALA A 35 8.18 12.85 -0.60
N ALA A 36 9.30 12.39 -1.16
CA ALA A 36 9.59 10.96 -1.33
C ALA A 36 9.55 10.20 0.01
N HIS A 37 10.12 10.77 1.07
CA HIS A 37 10.04 10.19 2.41
C HIS A 37 8.61 10.10 2.94
N VAL A 38 7.80 11.14 2.73
CA VAL A 38 6.40 11.17 3.17
C VAL A 38 5.56 10.16 2.39
N VAL A 39 5.72 10.08 1.06
CA VAL A 39 5.01 9.12 0.21
C VAL A 39 5.35 7.70 0.64
N HIS A 40 6.63 7.41 0.86
CA HIS A 40 7.06 6.10 1.34
C HIS A 40 6.41 5.71 2.69
N GLU A 41 6.28 6.66 3.62
CA GLU A 41 5.58 6.44 4.90
C GLU A 41 4.09 6.14 4.71
N LEU A 42 3.42 6.78 3.74
CA LEU A 42 2.00 6.55 3.42
C LEU A 42 1.79 5.17 2.78
N GLU A 43 2.72 4.73 1.93
CA GLU A 43 2.61 3.46 1.19
C GLU A 43 3.03 2.22 2.00
N ARG A 44 3.77 2.40 3.12
CA ARG A 44 4.46 1.29 3.82
C ARG A 44 3.56 0.10 4.16
N TYR A 45 2.30 0.34 4.53
CA TYR A 45 1.34 -0.72 4.88
C TYR A 45 0.52 -1.22 3.68
N LEU A 46 0.45 -0.44 2.60
CA LEU A 46 -0.24 -0.83 1.38
C LEU A 46 0.47 -2.00 0.72
N ASN A 47 1.80 -1.97 0.66
CA ASN A 47 2.58 -3.07 0.09
C ASN A 47 2.31 -4.41 0.84
N THR A 48 2.27 -4.36 2.17
CA THR A 48 1.93 -5.54 2.98
C THR A 48 0.50 -6.01 2.72
N LEU A 49 -0.46 -5.08 2.62
CA LEU A 49 -1.86 -5.41 2.34
C LEU A 49 -2.03 -6.05 0.94
N GLY A 50 -1.33 -5.52 -0.07
CA GLY A 50 -1.28 -6.09 -1.41
C GLY A 50 -0.66 -7.49 -1.42
N THR A 51 0.39 -7.70 -0.62
CA THR A 51 1.02 -9.02 -0.44
C THR A 51 0.05 -10.03 0.18
N ILE A 52 -0.70 -9.64 1.22
CA ILE A 52 -1.73 -10.50 1.83
C ILE A 52 -2.81 -10.85 0.81
N ALA A 53 -3.28 -9.87 0.04
CA ALA A 53 -4.28 -10.09 -1.01
C ALA A 53 -3.79 -11.09 -2.08
N ALA A 54 -2.49 -11.08 -2.41
CA ALA A 54 -1.90 -12.00 -3.38
C ALA A 54 -1.65 -13.41 -2.82
N ILE A 55 -1.22 -13.53 -1.57
CA ILE A 55 -0.83 -14.82 -0.97
C ILE A 55 -2.02 -15.59 -0.40
N ALA A 56 -3.05 -14.92 0.11
CA ALA A 56 -4.21 -15.58 0.74
C ALA A 56 -4.92 -16.62 -0.16
N PRO A 57 -5.16 -16.37 -1.46
CA PRO A 57 -5.72 -17.39 -2.37
C PRO A 57 -4.77 -18.59 -2.55
N LEU A 58 -3.46 -18.33 -2.63
CA LEU A 58 -2.45 -19.38 -2.79
C LEU A 58 -2.41 -20.28 -1.55
N LEU A 59 -2.58 -19.73 -0.35
CA LEU A 59 -2.72 -20.51 0.88
C LEU A 59 -4.00 -21.35 0.91
N GLY A 60 -5.12 -20.80 0.42
CA GLY A 60 -6.37 -21.57 0.29
C GLY A 60 -6.25 -22.74 -0.69
N LEU A 61 -5.60 -22.50 -1.83
CA LEU A 61 -5.26 -23.52 -2.82
C LEU A 61 -4.30 -24.57 -2.23
N LEU A 62 -3.26 -24.15 -1.50
CA LEU A 62 -2.37 -25.08 -0.80
C LEU A 62 -3.17 -25.99 0.16
N GLY A 63 -4.15 -25.43 0.87
CA GLY A 63 -5.08 -26.19 1.70
C GLY A 63 -5.83 -27.28 0.92
N THR A 64 -6.28 -27.00 -0.32
CA THR A 64 -6.91 -28.03 -1.15
C THR A 64 -5.96 -29.16 -1.50
N VAL A 65 -4.72 -28.83 -1.85
CA VAL A 65 -3.70 -29.83 -2.20
C VAL A 65 -3.45 -30.74 -1.00
N VAL A 66 -3.26 -30.16 0.19
CA VAL A 66 -3.07 -30.92 1.43
C VAL A 66 -4.30 -31.77 1.76
N GLY A 67 -5.51 -31.23 1.62
CA GLY A 67 -6.76 -31.97 1.83
C GLY A 67 -6.89 -33.17 0.89
N MET A 68 -6.61 -32.99 -0.40
CA MET A 68 -6.65 -34.07 -1.38
C MET A 68 -5.58 -35.14 -1.12
N ILE A 69 -4.39 -34.77 -0.65
CA ILE A 69 -3.35 -35.73 -0.24
C ILE A 69 -3.86 -36.63 0.90
N LYS A 70 -4.53 -36.05 1.91
CA LYS A 70 -5.14 -36.83 3.01
C LYS A 70 -6.21 -37.78 2.50
N VAL A 71 -7.11 -37.29 1.65
CA VAL A 71 -8.18 -38.08 1.04
C VAL A 71 -7.62 -39.29 0.28
N PHE A 72 -6.63 -39.10 -0.58
CA PHE A 72 -6.00 -40.21 -1.30
C PHE A 72 -5.26 -41.18 -0.37
N SER A 73 -4.62 -40.68 0.69
CA SER A 73 -3.98 -41.54 1.69
C SER A 73 -4.99 -42.44 2.41
N GLU A 74 -6.19 -41.94 2.72
CA GLU A 74 -7.25 -42.74 3.35
C GLU A 74 -7.79 -43.81 2.40
N ILE A 75 -7.99 -43.47 1.12
CA ILE A 75 -8.40 -44.44 0.08
C ILE A 75 -7.39 -45.59 -0.01
N MET A 76 -6.09 -45.31 0.08
CA MET A 76 -5.04 -46.34 0.02
C MET A 76 -5.10 -47.32 1.19
N VAL A 77 -5.58 -46.89 2.36
CA VAL A 77 -5.65 -47.72 3.58
C VAL A 77 -6.99 -48.44 3.71
N GLN A 78 -8.10 -47.74 3.48
CA GLN A 78 -9.45 -48.25 3.72
C GLN A 78 -10.18 -48.72 2.45
N GLY A 79 -9.58 -48.52 1.28
CA GLY A 79 -10.24 -48.72 -0.01
C GLY A 79 -11.30 -47.64 -0.30
N THR A 80 -12.00 -47.79 -1.42
CA THR A 80 -13.02 -46.82 -1.87
C THR A 80 -14.38 -46.97 -1.20
N GLY A 81 -14.51 -47.85 -0.19
CA GLY A 81 -15.80 -48.25 0.39
C GLY A 81 -16.47 -47.19 1.27
N ASN A 82 -15.73 -46.20 1.78
CA ASN A 82 -16.26 -45.16 2.65
C ASN A 82 -16.49 -43.83 1.91
N ALA A 83 -17.54 -43.80 1.08
CA ALA A 83 -17.92 -42.62 0.31
C ALA A 83 -18.19 -41.37 1.17
N SER A 84 -18.66 -41.55 2.41
CA SER A 84 -18.92 -40.43 3.34
C SER A 84 -17.62 -39.76 3.80
N ALA A 85 -16.57 -40.54 4.10
CA ALA A 85 -15.26 -39.99 4.47
C ALA A 85 -14.64 -39.22 3.31
N LEU A 86 -14.72 -39.79 2.09
CA LEU A 86 -14.24 -39.16 0.88
C LEU A 86 -14.90 -37.79 0.63
N ALA A 87 -16.23 -37.74 0.73
CA ALA A 87 -16.99 -36.50 0.57
C ALA A 87 -16.63 -35.45 1.64
N GLY A 88 -16.37 -35.89 2.87
CA GLY A 88 -15.92 -35.03 3.96
C GLY A 88 -14.59 -34.34 3.66
N GLY A 89 -13.57 -35.10 3.25
CA GLY A 89 -12.25 -34.54 2.96
C GLY A 89 -12.21 -33.64 1.70
N ILE A 90 -13.02 -33.95 0.68
CA ILE A 90 -13.21 -33.04 -0.47
C ILE A 90 -13.88 -31.74 -0.03
N SER A 91 -14.91 -31.83 0.84
CA SER A 91 -15.57 -30.63 1.37
C SER A 91 -14.62 -29.78 2.21
N GLU A 92 -13.76 -30.40 3.03
CA GLU A 92 -12.74 -29.69 3.81
C GLU A 92 -11.77 -28.94 2.88
N ALA A 93 -11.29 -29.60 1.83
CA ALA A 93 -10.43 -28.97 0.82
C ALA A 93 -11.10 -27.74 0.18
N LEU A 94 -12.38 -27.83 -0.20
CA LEU A 94 -13.10 -26.70 -0.78
C LEU A 94 -13.27 -25.54 0.20
N ILE A 95 -13.49 -25.83 1.49
CA ILE A 95 -13.60 -24.81 2.54
C ILE A 95 -12.29 -24.04 2.71
N THR A 96 -11.11 -24.67 2.60
CA THR A 96 -9.84 -23.94 2.69
C THR A 96 -9.65 -22.94 1.55
N THR A 97 -10.11 -23.26 0.33
CA THR A 97 -10.11 -22.30 -0.78
C THR A 97 -11.06 -21.15 -0.52
N ALA A 98 -12.28 -21.45 -0.07
CA ALA A 98 -13.25 -20.43 0.28
C ALA A 98 -12.70 -19.49 1.37
N ALA A 99 -12.01 -20.02 2.38
CA ALA A 99 -11.35 -19.25 3.42
C ALA A 99 -10.25 -18.32 2.84
N GLY A 100 -9.36 -18.84 1.98
CA GLY A 100 -8.34 -18.02 1.33
C GLY A 100 -8.92 -16.87 0.50
N LEU A 101 -9.99 -17.13 -0.26
CA LEU A 101 -10.70 -16.10 -1.02
C LEU A 101 -11.42 -15.08 -0.12
N SER A 102 -12.02 -15.54 1.00
CA SER A 102 -12.71 -14.66 1.95
C SER A 102 -11.80 -13.61 2.57
N VAL A 103 -10.50 -13.90 2.70
CA VAL A 103 -9.47 -12.94 3.16
C VAL A 103 -8.93 -12.10 1.99
N ALA A 104 -8.67 -12.73 0.85
CA ALA A 104 -8.08 -12.08 -0.31
C ALA A 104 -8.95 -10.96 -0.91
N ILE A 105 -10.26 -11.21 -1.02
CA ILE A 105 -11.19 -10.26 -1.67
C ILE A 105 -11.27 -8.93 -0.90
N PRO A 106 -11.53 -8.91 0.43
CA PRO A 106 -11.51 -7.67 1.20
C PRO A 106 -10.14 -7.00 1.21
N ALA A 107 -9.06 -7.78 1.35
CA ALA A 107 -7.69 -7.24 1.35
C ALA A 107 -7.37 -6.52 0.02
N LEU A 108 -7.75 -7.11 -1.11
CA LEU A 108 -7.55 -6.51 -2.43
C LEU A 108 -8.38 -5.24 -2.61
N ALA A 109 -9.64 -5.25 -2.17
CA ALA A 109 -10.52 -4.09 -2.25
C ALA A 109 -9.98 -2.92 -1.41
N MET A 110 -9.55 -3.20 -0.17
CA MET A 110 -8.93 -2.20 0.70
C MET A 110 -7.60 -1.70 0.13
N HIS A 111 -6.74 -2.58 -0.38
CA HIS A 111 -5.50 -2.20 -1.03
C HIS A 111 -5.76 -1.19 -2.15
N ARG A 112 -6.69 -1.50 -3.08
CA ARG A 112 -7.04 -0.59 -4.18
C ARG A 112 -7.60 0.75 -3.69
N PHE A 113 -8.48 0.72 -2.69
CA PHE A 113 -9.07 1.93 -2.13
C PHE A 113 -8.01 2.84 -1.50
N PHE A 114 -7.13 2.29 -0.66
CA PHE A 114 -6.12 3.09 0.01
C PHE A 114 -4.98 3.52 -0.91
N THR A 115 -4.60 2.72 -1.91
CA THR A 115 -3.66 3.17 -2.96
C THR A 115 -4.20 4.40 -3.66
N GLY A 116 -5.44 4.36 -4.15
CA GLY A 116 -6.05 5.54 -4.78
C GLY A 116 -6.14 6.75 -3.85
N ARG A 117 -6.42 6.52 -2.56
CA ARG A 117 -6.43 7.58 -1.54
C ARG A 117 -5.05 8.21 -1.33
N VAL A 118 -3.99 7.40 -1.32
CA VAL A 118 -2.61 7.89 -1.20
C VAL A 118 -2.24 8.68 -2.44
N ASP A 119 -2.55 8.18 -3.64
CA ASP A 119 -2.29 8.89 -4.90
C ASP A 119 -2.94 10.28 -4.93
N GLU A 120 -4.20 10.39 -4.50
CA GLU A 120 -4.88 11.69 -4.36
C GLU A 120 -4.14 12.65 -3.42
N ILE A 121 -3.63 12.13 -2.29
CA ILE A 121 -2.86 12.91 -1.33
C ILE A 121 -1.54 13.36 -1.97
N VAL A 122 -0.82 12.48 -2.65
CA VAL A 122 0.45 12.80 -3.32
C VAL A 122 0.26 13.93 -4.33
N VAL A 123 -0.75 13.82 -5.19
CA VAL A 123 -1.08 14.88 -6.17
C VAL A 123 -1.36 16.21 -5.47
N GLY A 124 -2.09 16.20 -4.36
CA GLY A 124 -2.34 17.40 -3.56
C GLY A 124 -1.07 18.00 -2.95
N LEU A 125 -0.16 17.16 -2.45
CA LEU A 125 1.13 17.59 -1.90
C LEU A 125 2.02 18.24 -2.98
N GLU A 126 2.07 17.66 -4.17
CA GLU A 126 2.83 18.20 -5.31
C GLU A 126 2.32 19.57 -5.73
N GLN A 127 0.99 19.71 -5.91
CA GLN A 127 0.36 20.98 -6.30
C GLN A 127 0.63 22.10 -5.30
N GLU A 128 0.46 21.83 -4.00
CA GLU A 128 0.73 22.83 -2.96
C GLU A 128 2.22 23.16 -2.83
N SER A 129 3.10 22.18 -3.05
CA SER A 129 4.55 22.42 -3.04
C SER A 129 5.01 23.32 -4.19
N ILE A 130 4.47 23.12 -5.40
CA ILE A 130 4.73 23.99 -6.56
C ILE A 130 4.26 25.42 -6.28
N ARG A 131 3.01 25.57 -5.79
CA ARG A 131 2.45 26.88 -5.42
C ARG A 131 3.32 27.60 -4.39
N PHE A 132 3.86 26.87 -3.42
CA PHE A 132 4.74 27.43 -2.40
C PHE A 132 6.07 27.94 -2.98
N VAL A 133 6.72 27.17 -3.86
CA VAL A 133 7.96 27.59 -4.55
C VAL A 133 7.72 28.85 -5.38
N ASP A 134 6.64 28.87 -6.15
CA ASP A 134 6.31 30.00 -7.03
C ASP A 134 5.97 31.25 -6.21
N ALA A 135 5.21 31.11 -5.11
CA ALA A 135 4.87 32.24 -4.24
C ALA A 135 6.09 32.87 -3.56
N LEU A 136 7.11 32.09 -3.20
CA LEU A 136 8.34 32.62 -2.61
C LEU A 136 9.23 33.35 -3.63
N HIS A 137 9.42 32.77 -4.81
CA HIS A 137 10.29 33.37 -5.84
C HIS A 137 9.61 34.50 -6.64
N ALA A 138 8.28 34.53 -6.69
CA ALA A 138 7.54 35.68 -7.22
C ALA A 138 7.79 36.94 -6.36
N ARG A 139 7.98 36.78 -5.03
CA ARG A 139 8.29 37.91 -4.14
C ARG A 139 9.73 38.40 -4.30
N GLU A 140 10.70 37.51 -4.48
CA GLU A 140 12.10 37.90 -4.75
C GLU A 140 12.29 38.64 -6.09
N SER A 141 11.40 38.37 -7.06
CA SER A 141 11.43 39.03 -8.38
C SER A 141 10.76 40.42 -8.39
N GLY A 142 9.84 40.68 -7.45
CA GLY A 142 9.14 41.97 -7.32
C GLY A 142 9.89 43.04 -6.50
N GLU A 143 10.91 42.66 -5.73
CA GLU A 143 11.68 43.56 -4.86
C GLU A 143 12.90 44.20 -5.57
N LYS A 144 13.10 43.89 -6.86
CA LYS A 144 14.15 44.48 -7.73
C LYS A 144 13.60 45.54 -8.69
N THR A 145 12.80 46.47 -8.19
CA THR A 145 12.44 47.67 -8.96
C THR A 145 12.93 48.91 -8.19
N PRO A 146 13.95 49.64 -8.68
CA PRO A 146 14.36 50.91 -8.09
C PRO A 146 13.32 52.02 -8.30
#